data_AF-A0A965VEK6-F1
#
_entry.id   AF-A0A965VEK6-F1
#
_cell.length_a   1.000
_cell.length_b   1.000
_cell.length_c   1.000
_cell.angle_alpha   90.00
_cell.angle_beta   90.00
_cell.angle_gamma   90.00
#
_symmetry.space_group_name_H-M   'P 1'
#
loop_
_entity.id
_entity.type
_entity.pdbx_description
1 polymer ?
#
loop_
_entity_poly.entity_id
_entity_poly.type
_entity_poly.pdbx_seq_one_letter_code
_entity_poly.pdbx_strand_id
1 'polypeptide(L)'
;MKNQILALGLFAALTACGSPEQHDTSSKIAADTSGCSQILSSHYYVTTAHNFSLIVRSESPNSPRCWNADRAWASVDYRWTQTTEESEYKDIGFWVRADGKEEFVRAIIDCRPVNTGGAICTASAYFKKFVREIEIAPVRDGSWDTAGIGQNYKFKL
;
A
#
# COMPACT_ATOMS: atom_id res chain seq x y z
N MET A 1 -0.79 34.08 57.58
CA MET A 1 0.10 35.24 57.83
C MET A 1 0.04 36.15 56.62
N LYS A 2 -0.02 37.47 56.88
CA LYS A 2 -0.22 38.56 55.92
C LYS A 2 0.95 38.66 54.93
N ASN A 3 0.65 39.02 53.67
CA ASN A 3 1.13 40.28 53.11
C ASN A 3 0.37 40.65 51.83
N GLN A 4 -0.23 41.84 51.87
CA GLN A 4 -0.71 42.59 50.71
C GLN A 4 0.47 43.35 50.09
N ILE A 5 0.47 43.51 48.76
CA ILE A 5 0.94 44.75 48.12
C ILE A 5 0.00 45.05 46.94
N LEU A 6 -0.69 46.19 47.04
CA LEU A 6 -1.33 46.92 45.94
C LEU A 6 -0.25 47.57 45.06
N ALA A 7 -0.47 47.61 43.75
CA ALA A 7 0.06 48.67 42.91
C ALA A 7 -0.96 49.03 41.82
N LEU A 8 -1.55 50.22 41.98
CA LEU A 8 -2.31 50.95 40.98
C LEU A 8 -1.34 51.59 39.98
N GLY A 9 -1.68 51.59 38.69
CA GLY A 9 -0.95 52.34 37.67
C GLY A 9 -1.80 52.54 36.42
N LEU A 10 -2.55 53.65 36.38
CA LEU A 10 -3.15 54.22 35.18
C LEU A 10 -2.05 54.70 34.22
N PHE A 11 -2.21 54.47 32.91
CA PHE A 11 -1.91 55.47 31.88
C PHE A 11 -2.71 55.15 30.61
N ALA A 12 -3.52 56.12 30.19
CA ALA A 12 -4.18 56.14 28.89
C ALA A 12 -3.19 56.66 27.83
N ALA A 13 -3.24 56.09 26.62
CA ALA A 13 -2.79 56.74 25.41
C ALA A 13 -3.62 56.25 24.23
N LEU A 14 -4.46 57.15 23.71
CA LEU A 14 -5.08 57.06 22.40
C LEU A 14 -3.98 57.27 21.34
N THR A 15 -3.75 56.27 20.49
CA THR A 15 -3.11 56.46 19.19
C THR A 15 -3.93 55.73 18.14
N ALA A 16 -4.72 56.52 17.41
CA ALA A 16 -5.22 56.14 16.10
C ALA A 16 -4.02 56.05 15.14
N CYS A 17 -3.81 54.89 14.52
CA CYS A 17 -3.05 54.77 13.29
C CYS A 17 -3.66 53.61 12.50
N GLY A 18 -4.13 53.91 11.29
CA GLY A 18 -4.92 52.98 10.48
C GLY A 18 -4.20 51.66 10.24
N SER A 19 -4.96 50.56 10.34
CA SER A 19 -4.53 49.30 9.74
C SER A 19 -4.61 49.44 8.22
N PRO A 20 -3.54 49.15 7.47
CA PRO A 20 -3.71 48.88 6.05
C PRO A 20 -4.64 47.67 5.92
N GLU A 21 -5.66 47.78 5.07
CA GLU A 21 -6.34 46.61 4.51
C GLU A 21 -5.26 45.78 3.82
N GLN A 22 -4.72 44.81 4.55
CA GLN A 22 -3.91 43.77 3.98
C GLN A 22 -4.90 42.92 3.19
N HIS A 23 -5.03 43.27 1.91
CA HIS A 23 -5.68 42.45 0.91
C HIS A 23 -4.89 41.15 0.89
N ASP A 24 -5.31 40.21 1.74
CA ASP A 24 -4.80 38.86 1.78
C ASP A 24 -5.30 38.21 0.49
N THR A 25 -4.58 38.48 -0.60
CA THR A 25 -4.58 37.64 -1.78
C THR A 25 -3.91 36.34 -1.36
N SER A 26 -4.56 35.59 -0.46
CA SER A 26 -4.55 34.15 -0.44
C SER A 26 -5.14 33.74 -1.79
N SER A 27 -4.34 33.89 -2.83
CA SER A 27 -4.45 33.13 -4.06
C SER A 27 -4.45 31.69 -3.59
N LYS A 28 -5.65 31.14 -3.40
CA LYS A 28 -5.86 29.70 -3.36
C LYS A 28 -5.41 29.26 -4.74
N ILE A 29 -4.11 28.96 -4.86
CA ILE A 29 -3.54 28.31 -6.02
C ILE A 29 -4.38 27.04 -6.11
N ALA A 30 -5.30 27.01 -7.07
CA ALA A 30 -6.07 25.81 -7.34
C ALA A 30 -5.02 24.74 -7.61
N ALA A 31 -4.95 23.74 -6.73
CA ALA A 31 -4.03 22.64 -6.91
C ALA A 31 -4.30 22.07 -8.31
N ASP A 32 -3.28 22.06 -9.16
CA ASP A 32 -3.39 21.45 -10.48
C ASP A 32 -3.64 19.94 -10.28
N THR A 33 -4.90 19.53 -10.41
CA THR A 33 -5.33 18.13 -10.24
C THR A 33 -5.39 17.38 -11.57
N SER A 34 -4.98 18.01 -12.69
CA SER A 34 -5.21 17.49 -14.04
C SER A 34 -4.56 16.13 -14.29
N GLY A 35 -3.50 15.77 -13.55
CA GLY A 35 -2.83 14.47 -13.61
C GLY A 35 -3.28 13.41 -12.59
N CYS A 36 -4.27 13.70 -11.76
CA CYS A 36 -4.64 12.85 -10.61
C CYS A 36 -6.03 12.21 -10.71
N SER A 37 -6.74 12.38 -11.82
CA SER A 37 -8.03 11.73 -12.06
C SER A 37 -7.89 10.27 -12.51
N GLN A 38 -6.78 9.92 -13.15
CA GLN A 38 -6.54 8.58 -13.69
C GLN A 38 -6.02 7.63 -12.61
N ILE A 39 -6.60 6.44 -12.56
CA ILE A 39 -6.06 5.27 -11.85
C ILE A 39 -5.55 4.30 -12.92
N LEU A 40 -4.27 3.98 -12.83
CA LEU A 40 -3.61 2.98 -13.67
C LEU A 40 -3.82 1.61 -13.03
N SER A 41 -4.19 0.62 -13.85
CA SER A 41 -4.24 -0.78 -13.43
C SER A 41 -3.16 -1.58 -14.12
N SER A 42 -2.43 -2.36 -13.35
CA SER A 42 -1.38 -3.26 -13.84
C SER A 42 -1.66 -4.69 -13.41
N HIS A 43 -1.32 -5.64 -14.27
CA HIS A 43 -1.55 -7.07 -14.04
C HIS A 43 -0.40 -7.88 -14.62
N TYR A 44 0.28 -8.64 -13.75
CA TYR A 44 1.39 -9.51 -14.11
C TYR A 44 1.06 -10.95 -13.79
N TYR A 45 1.55 -11.85 -14.64
CA TYR A 45 1.43 -13.29 -14.49
C TYR A 45 2.80 -13.91 -14.72
N VAL A 46 3.29 -14.68 -13.77
CA VAL A 46 4.54 -15.44 -13.91
C VAL A 46 4.34 -16.86 -13.40
N THR A 47 5.05 -17.79 -14.00
CA THR A 47 5.14 -19.17 -13.53
C THR A 47 6.33 -19.28 -12.58
N THR A 48 6.13 -19.90 -11.43
CA THR A 48 7.18 -20.04 -10.43
C THR A 48 8.09 -21.23 -10.70
N ALA A 49 9.18 -21.38 -9.93
CA ALA A 49 10.09 -22.51 -10.09
C ALA A 49 9.41 -23.87 -9.84
N HIS A 50 8.35 -23.90 -9.02
CA HIS A 50 7.53 -25.07 -8.78
C HIS A 50 6.35 -25.21 -9.76
N ASN A 51 6.32 -24.46 -10.86
CA ASN A 51 5.26 -24.44 -11.87
C ASN A 51 3.89 -23.97 -11.33
N PHE A 52 3.88 -23.13 -10.30
CA PHE A 52 2.65 -22.48 -9.83
C PHE A 52 2.47 -21.12 -10.48
N SER A 53 1.26 -20.58 -10.42
CA SER A 53 0.98 -19.25 -10.98
C SER A 53 1.12 -18.21 -9.88
N LEU A 54 2.00 -17.23 -10.10
CA LEU A 54 2.09 -16.02 -9.29
C LEU A 54 1.50 -14.86 -10.10
N ILE A 55 0.50 -14.21 -9.53
CA ILE A 55 -0.26 -13.15 -10.15
C ILE A 55 -0.16 -11.91 -9.29
N VAL A 56 0.23 -10.79 -9.89
CA VAL A 56 0.33 -9.50 -9.20
C VAL A 56 -0.60 -8.52 -9.87
N ARG A 57 -1.44 -7.87 -9.08
CA ARG A 57 -2.36 -6.83 -9.54
C ARG A 57 -2.12 -5.56 -8.76
N SER A 58 -2.31 -4.42 -9.41
CA SER A 58 -2.31 -3.15 -8.72
C SER A 58 -3.26 -2.17 -9.38
N GLU A 59 -3.71 -1.22 -8.57
CA GLU A 59 -4.32 0.01 -9.03
C GLU A 59 -3.65 1.17 -8.29
N SER A 60 -3.17 2.17 -9.03
CA SER A 60 -2.55 3.34 -8.43
C SER A 60 -2.67 4.56 -9.34
N PRO A 61 -2.74 5.78 -8.80
CA PRO A 61 -2.60 6.98 -9.62
C PRO A 61 -1.21 7.07 -10.25
N ASN A 62 -1.00 8.00 -11.17
CA ASN A 62 0.32 8.21 -11.77
C ASN A 62 1.37 8.76 -10.78
N SER A 63 0.94 9.33 -9.64
CA SER A 63 1.83 9.94 -8.65
C SER A 63 1.34 9.71 -7.22
N PRO A 64 2.26 9.45 -6.26
CA PRO A 64 1.91 9.32 -4.84
C PRO A 64 1.43 10.64 -4.22
N ARG A 65 1.59 11.78 -4.91
CA ARG A 65 1.11 13.10 -4.47
C ARG A 65 -0.34 13.38 -4.89
N CYS A 66 -0.98 12.46 -5.60
CA CYS A 66 -2.34 12.64 -6.05
C CYS A 66 -3.35 12.51 -4.91
N TRP A 67 -4.47 13.24 -5.03
CA TRP A 67 -5.53 13.27 -4.03
C TRP A 67 -6.20 11.91 -3.80
N ASN A 68 -6.06 10.98 -4.75
CA ASN A 68 -6.56 9.60 -4.71
C ASN A 68 -5.46 8.56 -4.44
N ALA A 69 -4.27 8.96 -3.98
CA ALA A 69 -3.19 8.03 -3.67
C ALA A 69 -3.55 7.05 -2.53
N ASP A 70 -4.50 7.42 -1.68
CA ASP A 70 -5.07 6.58 -0.62
C ASP A 70 -5.92 5.41 -1.15
N ARG A 71 -6.34 5.48 -2.42
CA ARG A 71 -7.05 4.41 -3.13
C ARG A 71 -6.10 3.39 -3.76
N ALA A 72 -4.79 3.66 -3.74
CA ALA A 72 -3.83 2.77 -4.35
C ALA A 72 -3.76 1.43 -3.59
N TRP A 73 -3.69 0.35 -4.34
CA TRP A 73 -3.55 -0.98 -3.80
C TRP A 73 -2.75 -1.90 -4.71
N ALA A 74 -2.20 -2.95 -4.12
CA ALA A 74 -1.66 -4.10 -4.82
C ALA A 74 -2.18 -5.39 -4.19
N SER A 75 -2.28 -6.45 -4.97
CA SER A 75 -2.55 -7.79 -4.47
C SER A 75 -1.62 -8.80 -5.13
N VAL A 76 -1.36 -9.87 -4.40
CA VAL A 76 -0.56 -10.99 -4.86
C VAL A 76 -1.38 -12.25 -4.65
N ASP A 77 -1.62 -12.99 -5.72
CA ASP A 77 -2.24 -14.31 -5.67
C ASP A 77 -1.19 -15.35 -6.10
N TYR A 78 -1.08 -16.42 -5.33
CA TYR A 78 -0.26 -17.58 -5.64
C TYR A 78 -1.14 -18.81 -5.75
N ARG A 79 -1.15 -19.46 -6.91
CA ARG A 79 -2.16 -20.45 -7.29
C ARG A 79 -1.55 -21.77 -7.70
N TRP A 80 -2.14 -22.85 -7.21
CA TRP A 80 -1.77 -24.22 -7.53
C TRP A 80 -3.01 -25.11 -7.63
N THR A 81 -2.82 -26.28 -8.21
CA THR A 81 -3.82 -27.34 -8.29
C THR A 81 -3.36 -28.52 -7.45
N GLN A 82 -4.28 -29.18 -6.77
CA GLN A 82 -4.01 -30.33 -5.91
C GLN A 82 -5.14 -31.37 -5.99
N THR A 83 -4.89 -32.58 -5.51
CA THR A 83 -5.81 -33.73 -5.61
C THR A 83 -6.80 -33.82 -4.44
N THR A 84 -6.60 -33.04 -3.38
CA THR A 84 -7.48 -32.96 -2.20
C THR A 84 -8.23 -31.62 -2.18
N GLU A 85 -9.36 -31.56 -1.48
CA GLU A 85 -10.12 -30.32 -1.30
C GLU A 85 -9.47 -29.38 -0.28
N GLU A 86 -8.91 -29.95 0.80
CA GLU A 86 -8.15 -29.22 1.80
C GLU A 86 -6.74 -28.91 1.29
N SER A 87 -6.25 -27.70 1.56
CA SER A 87 -4.91 -27.28 1.16
C SER A 87 -3.84 -28.25 1.64
N GLU A 88 -2.96 -28.67 0.73
CA GLU A 88 -1.79 -29.47 1.09
C GLU A 88 -0.72 -28.68 1.86
N TYR A 89 -0.81 -27.34 1.86
CA TYR A 89 0.11 -26.44 2.56
C TYR A 89 -0.56 -25.82 3.77
N LYS A 90 0.18 -25.73 4.88
CA LYS A 90 -0.35 -25.21 6.15
C LYS A 90 -0.11 -23.72 6.30
N ASP A 91 1.01 -23.23 5.79
CA ASP A 91 1.39 -21.83 5.86
C ASP A 91 1.93 -21.37 4.50
N ILE A 92 1.31 -20.36 3.94
CA ILE A 92 1.82 -19.65 2.78
C ILE A 92 1.90 -18.18 3.12
N GLY A 93 3.02 -17.56 2.75
CA GLY A 93 3.19 -16.13 2.84
C GLY A 93 4.11 -15.62 1.74
N PHE A 94 4.30 -14.32 1.77
CA PHE A 94 5.12 -13.61 0.79
C PHE A 94 6.12 -12.78 1.55
N TRP A 95 7.41 -13.02 1.31
CA TRP A 95 8.36 -11.93 1.52
C TRP A 95 8.16 -10.94 0.38
N VAL A 96 8.04 -9.67 0.76
CA VAL A 96 7.75 -8.59 -0.18
C VAL A 96 8.70 -7.44 0.09
N ARG A 97 9.33 -6.94 -0.96
CA ARG A 97 10.00 -5.64 -0.96
C ARG A 97 9.25 -4.69 -1.88
N ALA A 98 8.66 -3.65 -1.32
CA ALA A 98 7.91 -2.64 -2.07
C ALA A 98 8.47 -1.25 -1.75
N ASP A 99 8.89 -0.54 -2.79
CA ASP A 99 9.51 0.80 -2.69
C ASP A 99 10.60 0.88 -1.60
N GLY A 100 11.43 -0.16 -1.49
CA GLY A 100 12.55 -0.24 -0.56
C GLY A 100 12.22 -0.69 0.86
N LYS A 101 10.94 -0.97 1.17
CA LYS A 101 10.54 -1.55 2.46
C LYS A 101 10.27 -3.04 2.33
N GLU A 102 10.83 -3.81 3.26
CA GLU A 102 10.70 -5.27 3.31
C GLU A 102 9.71 -5.68 4.41
N GLU A 103 8.84 -6.62 4.09
CA GLU A 103 7.89 -7.20 5.03
C GLU A 103 7.58 -8.65 4.65
N PHE A 104 7.17 -9.45 5.63
CA PHE A 104 6.59 -10.77 5.39
C PHE A 104 5.09 -10.72 5.62
N VAL A 105 4.31 -11.05 4.61
CA VAL A 105 2.85 -11.02 4.66
C VAL A 105 2.31 -12.44 4.58
N ARG A 106 1.64 -12.89 5.63
CA ARG A 106 0.90 -14.16 5.62
C ARG A 106 -0.26 -14.06 4.65
N ALA A 107 -0.43 -15.09 3.82
CA ALA A 107 -1.50 -15.16 2.86
C ALA A 107 -2.76 -15.79 3.48
N ILE A 108 -3.91 -15.48 2.91
CA ILE A 108 -5.16 -16.20 3.17
C ILE A 108 -5.29 -17.27 2.09
N ILE A 109 -5.44 -18.52 2.51
CA ILE A 109 -5.59 -19.67 1.61
C ILE A 109 -7.08 -19.95 1.39
N ASP A 110 -7.51 -19.99 0.12
CA ASP A 110 -8.84 -20.43 -0.32
C ASP A 110 -8.68 -21.57 -1.33
N CYS A 111 -9.33 -22.70 -1.08
CA CYS A 111 -9.32 -23.86 -1.97
C CYS A 111 -10.74 -24.15 -2.45
N ARG A 112 -10.91 -24.21 -3.78
CA ARG A 112 -12.19 -24.47 -4.41
C ARG A 112 -12.19 -25.85 -5.07
N PRO A 113 -13.11 -26.75 -4.69
CA PRO A 113 -13.18 -28.07 -5.29
C PRO A 113 -13.45 -27.96 -6.79
N VAL A 114 -12.87 -28.87 -7.56
CA VAL A 114 -13.14 -29.04 -8.99
C VAL A 114 -13.88 -30.35 -9.22
N ASN A 115 -14.82 -30.35 -10.18
CA ASN A 115 -15.75 -31.46 -10.42
C ASN A 115 -15.06 -32.82 -10.70
N THR A 116 -13.78 -32.82 -11.05
CA THR A 116 -13.00 -34.01 -11.43
C THR A 116 -12.25 -34.65 -10.26
N GLY A 117 -12.48 -34.20 -9.03
CA GLY A 117 -11.66 -34.51 -7.86
C GLY A 117 -10.46 -33.56 -7.77
N GLY A 118 -10.18 -33.10 -6.55
CA GLY A 118 -9.15 -32.11 -6.26
C GLY A 118 -9.68 -30.69 -6.10
N ALA A 119 -8.76 -29.73 -6.00
CA ALA A 119 -9.07 -28.32 -5.83
C ALA A 119 -8.08 -27.41 -6.56
N ILE A 120 -8.57 -26.22 -6.90
CA ILE A 120 -7.73 -25.07 -7.25
C ILE A 120 -7.60 -24.25 -5.97
N CYS A 121 -6.37 -24.09 -5.50
CA CYS A 121 -6.08 -23.30 -4.32
C CYS A 121 -5.41 -21.99 -4.70
N THR A 122 -5.70 -20.95 -3.92
CA THR A 122 -5.12 -19.62 -4.04
C THR A 122 -4.71 -19.13 -2.66
N ALA A 123 -3.47 -18.69 -2.54
CA ALA A 123 -2.97 -17.93 -1.40
C ALA A 123 -2.92 -16.45 -1.80
N SER A 124 -3.71 -15.60 -1.13
CA SER A 124 -3.83 -14.19 -1.47
C SER A 124 -3.29 -13.28 -0.37
N ALA A 125 -2.57 -12.22 -0.75
CA ALA A 125 -2.18 -11.11 0.11
C ALA A 125 -2.54 -9.77 -0.53
N TYR A 126 -2.90 -8.80 0.30
CA TYR A 126 -3.37 -7.48 -0.13
C TYR A 126 -2.57 -6.36 0.55
N PHE A 127 -2.23 -5.34 -0.21
CA PHE A 127 -1.42 -4.21 0.20
C PHE A 127 -2.16 -2.92 -0.12
N LYS A 128 -2.70 -2.24 0.89
CA LYS A 128 -3.35 -0.93 0.71
C LYS A 128 -2.32 0.20 0.71
N LYS A 129 -1.45 0.21 -0.30
CA LYS A 129 -0.41 1.24 -0.44
C LYS A 129 -0.09 1.49 -1.91
N PHE A 130 0.35 2.70 -2.21
CA PHE A 130 0.98 3.04 -3.48
C PHE A 130 2.31 2.28 -3.59
N VAL A 131 2.54 1.60 -4.71
CA VAL A 131 3.76 0.84 -5.00
C VAL A 131 4.13 1.03 -6.46
N ARG A 132 5.38 1.39 -6.76
CA ARG A 132 5.88 1.48 -8.15
C ARG A 132 6.69 0.26 -8.56
N GLU A 133 7.42 -0.29 -7.61
CA GLU A 133 8.18 -1.51 -7.81
C GLU A 133 7.90 -2.46 -6.65
N ILE A 134 7.55 -3.68 -7.00
CA ILE A 134 7.36 -4.75 -6.02
C ILE A 134 8.24 -5.93 -6.40
N GLU A 135 8.91 -6.47 -5.39
CA GLU A 135 9.65 -7.71 -5.47
C GLU A 135 9.04 -8.71 -4.50
N ILE A 136 8.81 -9.93 -4.97
CA ILE A 136 8.03 -10.95 -4.26
C ILE A 136 8.78 -12.27 -4.28
N ALA A 137 8.78 -12.93 -3.13
CA ALA A 137 9.22 -14.30 -2.98
C ALA A 137 8.16 -15.08 -2.18
N PRO A 138 7.38 -15.94 -2.84
CA PRO A 138 6.48 -16.87 -2.15
C PRO A 138 7.25 -17.81 -1.23
N VAL A 139 6.70 -18.02 -0.04
CA VAL A 139 7.19 -18.97 0.96
C VAL A 139 6.05 -19.89 1.33
N ARG A 140 6.31 -21.19 1.30
CA ARG A 140 5.33 -22.26 1.49
C ARG A 140 5.90 -23.28 2.46
N ASP A 141 5.29 -23.40 3.62
CA ASP A 141 5.76 -24.23 4.75
C ASP A 141 7.26 -24.03 5.04
N GLY A 142 7.71 -22.77 4.98
CA GLY A 142 9.10 -22.36 5.20
C GLY A 142 10.04 -22.55 4.00
N SER A 143 9.57 -23.12 2.89
CA SER A 143 10.34 -23.30 1.65
C SER A 143 10.08 -22.16 0.65
N TRP A 144 11.15 -21.63 0.07
CA TRP A 144 11.10 -20.54 -0.90
C TRP A 144 10.76 -21.06 -2.30
N ASP A 145 9.87 -20.35 -3.00
CA ASP A 145 9.55 -20.61 -4.41
C ASP A 145 9.90 -19.37 -5.24
N THR A 146 11.19 -19.15 -5.43
CA THR A 146 11.77 -17.97 -6.08
C THR A 146 12.06 -18.24 -7.57
N ALA A 147 12.38 -17.19 -8.35
CA ALA A 147 12.73 -17.31 -9.77
C ALA A 147 14.08 -18.03 -10.02
N GLY A 148 14.85 -18.23 -8.96
CA GLY A 148 16.13 -18.93 -8.93
C GLY A 148 16.79 -18.77 -7.56
N ILE A 149 18.01 -19.31 -7.41
CA ILE A 149 18.79 -19.15 -6.17
C ILE A 149 19.09 -17.67 -5.97
N GLY A 150 18.53 -17.08 -4.91
CA GLY A 150 18.70 -15.66 -4.58
C GLY A 150 18.01 -14.68 -5.54
N GLN A 151 17.10 -15.15 -6.40
CA GLN A 151 16.40 -14.32 -7.38
C GLN A 151 14.90 -14.32 -7.14
N ASN A 152 14.35 -13.21 -6.67
CA ASN A 152 12.91 -13.04 -6.46
C ASN A 152 12.23 -12.51 -7.73
N TYR A 153 10.89 -12.53 -7.76
CA TYR A 153 10.12 -11.97 -8.88
C TYR A 153 9.98 -10.47 -8.73
N LYS A 154 10.32 -9.70 -9.77
CA LYS A 154 10.27 -8.23 -9.76
C LYS A 154 9.26 -7.71 -10.78
N PHE A 155 8.48 -6.73 -10.36
CA PHE A 155 7.41 -6.13 -11.16
C PHE A 155 7.47 -4.60 -11.03
N LYS A 156 7.31 -3.91 -12.15
CA LYS A 156 7.12 -2.45 -12.19
C LYS A 156 5.63 -2.20 -12.36
N LEU A 157 4.98 -1.65 -11.35
CA LEU A 157 3.54 -1.49 -11.26
C LEU A 157 3.05 -0.17 -11.83
#